data_AF-K7EMR5-F1
#
_entry.id   AF-K7EMR5-F1
#
_cell.length_a   1.000
_cell.length_b   1.000
_cell.length_c   1.000
_cell.angle_alpha   90.00
_cell.angle_beta   90.00
_cell.angle_gamma   90.00
#
_symmetry.space_group_name_H-M   'P 1'
#
loop_
_entity.id
_entity.type
_entity.pdbx_description
1 polymer ?
#
loop_
_entity_poly.entity_id
_entity_poly.type
_entity_poly.pdbx_seq_one_letter_code
_entity_poly.pdbx_strand_id
1 'polypeptide(L)'
;MVLRSLVEYSQDVLAHPVSEEHLPDVSLIGEFSDPAELGKLLQLVLGCAISCEKKQDHIQRIMTLEESVQHVVMEAIQELMTKDTPDSLSPETYGNFDSQSRRYYFLSEEAEEGDELQQRCLDLERQLMLLSEEKQSLAQENAGLRERMGRPEGEGT
;
A
#
# COMPACT_ATOMS: atom_id res chain seq x y z
N MET A 1 -13.15 8.05 -22.84
CA MET A 1 -12.90 6.70 -22.29
C MET A 1 -12.06 6.76 -21.03
N VAL A 2 -10.86 7.35 -21.06
CA VAL A 2 -9.94 7.41 -19.90
C VAL A 2 -10.57 8.07 -18.66
N LEU A 3 -11.21 9.24 -18.80
CA LEU A 3 -11.83 9.93 -17.66
C LEU A 3 -12.91 9.08 -16.98
N ARG A 4 -13.79 8.47 -17.78
CA ARG A 4 -14.88 7.63 -17.27
C ARG A 4 -14.34 6.44 -16.48
N SER A 5 -13.30 5.76 -17.00
CA SER A 5 -12.67 4.65 -16.29
C SER A 5 -11.96 5.07 -15.00
N LEU A 6 -11.38 6.28 -14.95
CA LEU A 6 -10.78 6.83 -13.73
C LEU A 6 -11.84 7.16 -12.67
N VAL A 7 -12.96 7.74 -13.07
CA VAL A 7 -14.07 8.08 -12.17
C VAL A 7 -14.73 6.81 -11.63
N GLU A 8 -14.98 5.82 -12.50
CA GLU A 8 -15.47 4.49 -12.11
C GLU A 8 -14.48 3.83 -11.14
N TYR A 9 -13.17 3.87 -11.40
CA TYR A 9 -12.16 3.33 -10.48
C TYR A 9 -12.15 4.06 -9.12
N SER A 10 -12.25 5.39 -9.11
CA SER A 10 -12.31 6.18 -7.88
C SER A 10 -13.54 5.86 -7.03
N GLN A 11 -14.71 5.73 -7.67
CA GLN A 11 -15.96 5.45 -6.97
C GLN A 11 -16.07 3.99 -6.52
N ASP A 12 -15.76 3.05 -7.41
CA ASP A 12 -16.03 1.63 -7.19
C ASP A 12 -14.90 0.91 -6.46
N VAL A 13 -13.64 1.34 -6.66
CA VAL A 13 -12.46 0.67 -6.08
C VAL A 13 -11.88 1.47 -4.92
N LEU A 14 -11.78 2.78 -5.04
CA LEU A 14 -11.20 3.64 -3.99
C LEU A 14 -12.23 4.12 -2.96
N ALA A 15 -13.52 3.83 -3.19
CA ALA A 15 -14.65 4.29 -2.39
C ALA A 15 -14.64 5.81 -2.11
N HIS A 16 -14.01 6.58 -3.00
CA HIS A 16 -13.90 8.03 -2.92
C HIS A 16 -14.79 8.67 -4.00
N PRO A 17 -15.96 9.22 -3.63
CA PRO A 17 -16.84 9.87 -4.58
C PRO A 17 -16.24 11.20 -5.04
N VAL A 18 -15.80 11.25 -6.29
CA VAL A 18 -15.34 12.50 -6.93
C VAL A 18 -16.53 13.43 -7.13
N SER A 19 -16.45 14.66 -6.60
CA SER A 19 -17.49 15.68 -6.82
C SER A 19 -17.51 16.20 -8.26
N GLU A 20 -18.69 16.59 -8.74
CA GLU A 20 -18.89 17.13 -10.10
C GLU A 20 -18.04 18.39 -10.39
N GLU A 21 -17.63 19.14 -9.38
CA GLU A 21 -16.74 20.31 -9.56
C GLU A 21 -15.28 19.95 -9.88
N HIS A 22 -14.85 18.73 -9.54
CA HIS A 22 -13.48 18.24 -9.74
C HIS A 22 -13.36 17.37 -10.99
N LEU A 23 -14.48 17.11 -11.67
CA LEU A 23 -14.49 16.40 -12.93
C LEU A 23 -13.90 17.30 -14.03
N PRO A 24 -12.76 16.92 -14.65
CA PRO A 24 -12.17 17.69 -15.73
C PRO A 24 -13.03 17.65 -16.99
N ASP A 25 -13.21 18.81 -17.62
CA ASP A 25 -13.89 18.90 -18.91
C ASP A 25 -12.92 18.54 -20.05
N VAL A 26 -13.04 17.31 -20.51
CA VAL A 26 -12.26 16.77 -21.64
C VAL A 26 -12.46 17.54 -22.95
N SER A 27 -13.57 18.25 -23.11
CA SER A 27 -13.84 19.08 -24.29
C SER A 27 -12.98 20.34 -24.26
N LEU A 28 -12.88 20.99 -23.10
CA LEU A 28 -12.03 22.17 -22.89
C LEU A 28 -10.53 21.82 -23.01
N ILE A 29 -10.13 20.64 -22.53
CA ILE A 29 -8.75 20.14 -22.71
C ILE A 29 -8.45 19.91 -24.20
N GLY A 30 -9.34 19.22 -24.90
CA GLY A 30 -9.10 18.82 -26.30
C GLY A 30 -9.19 19.97 -27.30
N GLU A 31 -10.08 20.94 -27.07
CA GLU A 31 -10.35 22.03 -28.01
C GLU A 31 -9.57 23.30 -27.70
N PHE A 32 -9.37 23.61 -26.41
CA PHE A 32 -8.77 24.88 -25.97
C PHE A 32 -7.42 24.71 -25.28
N SER A 33 -6.96 23.46 -25.07
CA SER A 33 -5.74 23.16 -24.30
C SER A 33 -5.75 23.87 -22.94
N ASP A 34 -6.92 23.89 -22.28
CA ASP A 34 -7.08 24.60 -21.02
C ASP A 34 -6.19 23.98 -19.93
N PRO A 35 -5.20 24.72 -19.40
CA PRO A 35 -4.28 24.20 -18.40
C PRO A 35 -4.98 23.92 -17.06
N ALA A 36 -6.08 24.58 -16.74
CA ALA A 36 -6.83 24.36 -15.50
C ALA A 36 -7.56 23.01 -15.55
N GLU A 37 -8.22 22.70 -16.66
CA GLU A 37 -8.91 21.42 -16.84
C GLU A 37 -7.92 20.25 -16.98
N LEU A 38 -6.77 20.48 -17.62
CA LEU A 38 -5.69 19.50 -17.64
C LEU A 38 -5.13 19.26 -16.23
N GLY A 39 -5.00 20.31 -15.42
CA GLY A 39 -4.60 20.22 -14.02
C GLY A 39 -5.54 19.34 -13.19
N LYS A 40 -6.86 19.53 -13.33
CA LYS A 40 -7.87 18.69 -12.68
C LYS A 40 -7.77 17.22 -13.08
N LEU A 41 -7.52 16.93 -14.36
CA LEU A 41 -7.30 15.56 -14.83
C LEU A 41 -6.05 14.94 -14.21
N LEU A 42 -4.95 15.68 -14.15
CA LEU A 42 -3.71 15.21 -13.52
C LEU A 42 -3.88 15.01 -12.02
N GLN A 43 -4.61 15.89 -11.32
CA GLN A 43 -4.96 15.73 -9.92
C GLN A 43 -5.79 14.47 -9.68
N LEU A 44 -6.80 14.20 -10.51
CA LEU A 44 -7.60 12.98 -10.39
C LEU A 44 -6.75 11.71 -10.57
N VAL A 45 -5.85 11.71 -11.56
CA VAL A 45 -4.91 10.59 -11.78
C VAL A 45 -3.98 10.42 -10.59
N LEU A 46 -3.44 11.51 -10.05
CA LEU A 46 -2.57 11.50 -8.89
C LEU A 46 -3.30 10.98 -7.65
N GLY A 47 -4.53 11.46 -7.41
CA GLY A 47 -5.43 10.97 -6.36
C GLY A 47 -5.69 9.47 -6.47
N CYS A 48 -5.93 8.98 -7.68
CA CYS A 48 -6.06 7.53 -7.92
C CYS A 48 -4.76 6.77 -7.63
N ALA A 49 -3.61 7.33 -8.00
CA ALA A 49 -2.31 6.70 -7.81
C ALA A 49 -1.87 6.63 -6.34
N ILE A 50 -2.26 7.59 -5.50
CA ILE A 50 -1.95 7.60 -4.06
C ILE A 50 -2.96 6.82 -3.21
N SER A 51 -4.13 6.52 -3.77
CA SER A 51 -5.20 5.82 -3.04
C SER A 51 -5.32 4.35 -3.45
N CYS A 52 -4.66 3.91 -4.52
CA CYS A 52 -4.69 2.52 -4.97
C CYS A 52 -3.88 1.58 -4.06
N GLU A 53 -4.05 0.26 -4.25
CA GLU A 53 -3.30 -0.76 -3.50
C GLU A 53 -1.77 -0.62 -3.64
N LYS A 54 -1.31 -0.09 -4.78
CA LYS A 54 0.11 0.17 -5.06
C LYS A 54 0.55 1.58 -4.73
N LYS A 55 -0.18 2.30 -3.87
CA LYS A 55 0.14 3.68 -3.50
C LYS A 55 1.59 3.86 -3.06
N GLN A 56 2.16 2.88 -2.36
CA GLN A 56 3.55 2.92 -1.89
C GLN A 56 4.56 2.95 -3.04
N ASP A 57 4.38 2.13 -4.07
CA ASP A 57 5.21 2.13 -5.28
C ASP A 57 5.17 3.47 -6.03
N HIS A 58 4.04 4.17 -5.97
CA HIS A 58 3.84 5.48 -6.58
C HIS A 58 4.45 6.59 -5.72
N ILE A 59 4.24 6.56 -4.41
CA ILE A 59 4.81 7.47 -3.41
C ILE A 59 6.35 7.40 -3.43
N GLN A 60 6.92 6.20 -3.45
CA GLN A 60 8.37 6.01 -3.53
C GLN A 60 8.95 6.56 -4.83
N ARG A 61 8.26 6.38 -5.97
CA ARG A 61 8.66 7.02 -7.23
C ARG A 61 8.63 8.54 -7.14
N ILE A 62 7.63 9.12 -6.48
CA ILE A 62 7.57 10.57 -6.24
C ILE A 62 8.82 11.03 -5.45
N MET A 63 9.26 10.29 -4.44
CA MET A 63 10.50 10.62 -3.70
C MET A 63 11.79 10.57 -4.52
N THR A 64 11.79 9.90 -5.67
CA THR A 64 12.96 9.87 -6.56
C THR A 64 13.02 11.06 -7.50
N LEU A 65 11.96 11.88 -7.55
CA LEU A 65 11.91 13.09 -8.37
C LEU A 65 12.72 14.23 -7.74
N GLU A 66 12.88 15.33 -8.48
CA GLU A 66 13.51 16.54 -7.97
C GLU A 66 12.66 17.17 -6.84
N GLU A 67 13.32 17.77 -5.83
CA GLU A 67 12.67 18.37 -4.66
C GLU A 67 11.58 19.40 -5.04
N SER A 68 11.84 20.20 -6.07
CA SER A 68 10.87 21.16 -6.61
C SER A 68 9.58 20.49 -7.12
N VAL A 69 9.70 19.31 -7.73
CA VAL A 69 8.57 18.54 -8.24
C VAL A 69 7.86 17.80 -7.11
N GLN A 70 8.62 17.26 -6.15
CA GLN A 70 8.07 16.62 -4.95
C GLN A 70 7.16 17.58 -4.19
N HIS A 71 7.58 18.85 -4.02
CA HIS A 71 6.77 19.87 -3.35
C HIS A 71 5.44 20.11 -4.05
N VAL A 72 5.45 20.28 -5.38
CA VAL A 72 4.22 20.51 -6.16
C VAL A 72 3.28 19.31 -6.08
N VAL A 73 3.83 18.09 -6.15
CA VAL A 73 3.04 16.86 -6.03
C VAL A 73 2.47 16.71 -4.63
N MET A 74 3.24 17.02 -3.59
CA MET A 74 2.79 16.98 -2.20
C MET A 74 1.66 17.98 -1.92
N GLU A 75 1.76 19.21 -2.45
CA GLU A 75 0.69 20.21 -2.36
C GLU A 75 -0.59 19.72 -3.05
N ALA A 76 -0.49 19.13 -4.24
CA ALA A 76 -1.63 18.58 -4.96
C ALA A 76 -2.30 17.40 -4.24
N ILE A 77 -1.50 16.49 -3.65
CA ILE A 77 -2.00 15.38 -2.81
C ILE A 77 -2.75 15.92 -1.60
N GLN A 78 -2.22 16.97 -0.97
CA GLN A 78 -2.86 17.56 0.19
C GLN A 78 -4.16 18.26 -0.17
N GLU A 79 -4.21 19.00 -1.28
CA GLU A 79 -5.45 19.64 -1.76
C GLU A 79 -6.56 18.61 -2.00
N LEU A 80 -6.21 17.42 -2.52
CA LEU A 80 -7.15 16.30 -2.68
C LEU A 80 -7.64 15.81 -1.32
N MET A 81 -6.73 15.54 -0.38
CA MET A 81 -7.06 14.99 0.94
C MET A 81 -7.81 15.98 1.87
N THR A 82 -7.56 17.29 1.75
CA THR A 82 -8.25 18.30 2.56
C THR A 82 -9.61 18.70 2.01
N LYS A 83 -9.82 18.62 0.68
CA LYS A 83 -11.14 18.84 0.07
C LYS A 83 -12.17 17.77 0.45
N ASP A 84 -11.72 16.56 0.78
CA ASP A 84 -12.59 15.45 1.19
C ASP A 84 -13.00 15.49 2.68
N THR A 85 -12.41 16.38 3.49
CA THR A 85 -12.79 16.61 4.90
C THR A 85 -13.49 17.96 5.09
N PRO A 86 -14.80 18.02 5.44
CA PRO A 86 -15.53 19.29 5.55
C PRO A 86 -15.12 20.21 6.71
N ASP A 87 -14.14 19.85 7.55
CA ASP A 87 -13.83 20.60 8.77
C ASP A 87 -12.32 20.62 9.05
N SER A 88 -11.63 21.70 8.64
CA SER A 88 -10.58 22.40 9.41
C SER A 88 -9.81 23.36 8.51
N LEU A 89 -10.40 24.52 8.26
CA LEU A 89 -9.63 25.72 7.89
C LEU A 89 -9.34 26.49 9.18
N SER A 90 -8.22 26.20 9.83
CA SER A 90 -7.62 27.12 10.80
C SER A 90 -6.41 27.84 10.18
N PRO A 91 -6.16 29.12 10.51
CA PRO A 91 -5.28 30.01 9.74
C PRO A 91 -3.77 29.81 10.02
N GLU A 92 -3.36 28.62 10.46
CA GLU A 92 -2.00 28.37 10.97
C GLU A 92 -1.02 27.84 9.91
N THR A 93 -1.40 27.88 8.63
CA THR A 93 -0.66 27.31 7.48
C THR A 93 0.76 27.85 7.29
N TYR A 94 1.20 28.86 8.05
CA TYR A 94 2.60 29.33 8.00
C TYR A 94 3.59 28.45 8.77
N GLY A 95 3.12 27.49 9.59
CA GLY A 95 3.96 26.47 10.27
C GLY A 95 4.02 25.11 9.56
N ASN A 96 3.43 25.01 8.37
CA ASN A 96 2.95 23.76 7.77
C ASN A 96 4.05 22.81 7.26
N PHE A 97 5.28 23.27 7.03
CA PHE A 97 6.34 22.43 6.46
C PHE A 97 6.77 21.28 7.39
N ASP A 98 6.87 21.52 8.71
CA ASP A 98 7.24 20.51 9.71
C ASP A 98 6.08 19.52 9.96
N SER A 99 4.84 20.00 9.88
CA SER A 99 3.64 19.18 10.00
C SER A 99 3.41 18.32 8.77
N GLN A 100 3.72 18.84 7.57
CA GLN A 100 3.64 18.14 6.29
C GLN A 100 4.69 17.03 6.18
N SER A 101 5.94 17.32 6.55
CA SER A 101 7.02 16.32 6.56
C SER A 101 6.74 15.20 7.56
N ARG A 102 6.20 15.52 8.75
CA ARG A 102 5.77 14.50 9.73
C ARG A 102 4.67 13.58 9.21
N ARG A 103 3.70 14.11 8.46
CA ARG A 103 2.59 13.30 7.93
C ARG A 103 3.07 12.34 6.85
N TYR A 104 4.01 12.78 6.02
CA TYR A 104 4.66 11.92 5.04
C TYR A 104 5.52 10.84 5.70
N TYR A 105 6.29 11.20 6.73
CA TYR A 105 7.09 10.26 7.52
C TYR A 105 6.21 9.19 8.20
N PHE A 106 5.04 9.58 8.72
CA PHE A 106 4.09 8.65 9.31
C PHE A 106 3.57 7.63 8.29
N LEU A 107 3.24 8.06 7.06
CA LEU A 107 2.82 7.16 5.98
C LEU A 107 3.93 6.20 5.53
N SER A 108 5.21 6.59 5.66
CA SER A 108 6.35 5.69 5.42
C SER A 108 6.61 4.74 6.59
N GLU A 109 6.44 5.17 7.85
CA GLU A 109 6.57 4.30 9.02
C GLU A 109 5.51 3.19 9.03
N GLU A 110 4.24 3.54 8.75
CA GLU A 110 3.17 2.53 8.64
C GLU A 110 3.46 1.49 7.52
N ALA A 111 4.19 1.89 6.48
CA ALA A 111 4.62 0.97 5.42
C ALA A 111 5.75 0.04 5.88
N GLU A 112 6.73 0.58 6.61
CA GLU A 112 7.87 -0.18 7.12
C GLU A 112 7.43 -1.21 8.18
N GLU A 113 6.49 -0.86 9.06
CA GLU A 113 5.88 -1.81 10.01
C GLU A 113 5.15 -2.97 9.30
N GLY A 114 4.51 -2.69 8.17
CA GLY A 114 3.86 -3.71 7.33
C GLY A 114 4.87 -4.69 6.74
N ASP A 115 5.98 -4.19 6.22
CA ASP A 115 7.06 -5.00 5.65
C ASP A 115 7.76 -5.85 6.72
N GLU A 116 8.00 -5.29 7.92
CA GLU A 116 8.57 -6.04 9.04
C GLU A 116 7.65 -7.18 9.51
N LEU A 117 6.34 -6.92 9.60
CA LEU A 117 5.35 -7.95 9.94
C LEU A 117 5.30 -9.06 8.88
N GLN A 118 5.34 -8.69 7.59
CA GLN A 118 5.37 -9.64 6.50
C GLN A 118 6.64 -10.51 6.54
N GLN A 119 7.80 -9.90 6.81
CA GLN A 119 9.05 -10.63 6.94
C GLN A 119 9.03 -11.59 8.12
N ARG A 120 8.48 -11.19 9.27
CA ARG A 120 8.27 -12.08 10.42
C ARG A 120 7.36 -13.27 10.13
N CYS A 121 6.30 -13.06 9.35
CA CYS A 121 5.41 -14.15 8.94
C CYS A 121 6.17 -15.19 8.10
N LEU A 122 6.97 -14.74 7.11
CA LEU A 122 7.79 -15.63 6.28
C LEU A 122 8.80 -16.44 7.11
N ASP A 123 9.45 -15.80 8.09
CA ASP A 123 10.39 -16.48 8.98
C ASP A 123 9.71 -17.53 9.87
N LEU A 124 8.53 -17.23 10.39
CA LEU A 124 7.73 -18.18 11.18
C LEU A 124 7.26 -19.37 10.35
N GLU A 125 6.81 -19.16 9.11
CA GLU A 125 6.44 -20.24 8.19
C GLU A 125 7.62 -21.18 7.94
N ARG A 126 8.82 -20.62 7.77
CA ARG A 126 10.04 -21.40 7.56
C ARG A 126 10.43 -22.22 8.79
N GLN A 127 10.28 -21.67 9.99
CA GLN A 127 10.48 -22.42 11.23
C GLN A 127 9.47 -23.56 11.40
N LEU A 128 8.20 -23.32 11.07
CA LEU A 128 7.16 -24.36 11.12
C LEU A 128 7.47 -25.52 10.16
N MET A 129 7.98 -25.22 8.96
CA MET A 129 8.40 -26.24 8.00
C MET A 129 9.53 -27.12 8.58
N LEU A 130 10.58 -26.51 9.13
CA LEU A 130 11.72 -27.24 9.71
C LEU A 130 11.29 -28.12 10.90
N LEU A 131 10.48 -27.58 11.82
CA LEU A 131 9.96 -28.33 12.96
C LEU A 131 9.03 -29.47 12.54
N SER A 132 8.25 -29.27 11.47
CA SER A 132 7.42 -30.32 10.85
C SER A 132 8.26 -31.48 10.34
N GLU A 133 9.34 -31.18 9.60
CA GLU A 133 10.27 -32.20 9.08
C GLU A 133 10.96 -32.96 10.20
N GLU A 134 11.46 -32.27 11.22
CA GLU A 134 12.10 -32.89 12.38
C GLU A 134 11.12 -33.78 13.14
N LYS A 135 9.90 -33.30 13.39
CA LYS A 135 8.83 -34.10 14.02
C LYS A 135 8.53 -35.36 13.21
N GLN A 136 8.50 -35.26 11.87
CA GLN A 136 8.25 -36.41 11.00
C GLN A 136 9.40 -37.41 11.05
N SER A 137 10.65 -36.93 11.05
CA SER A 137 11.85 -37.76 11.21
C SER A 137 11.86 -38.50 12.56
N LEU A 138 11.63 -37.77 13.65
CA LEU A 138 11.56 -38.34 15.00
C LEU A 138 10.38 -39.32 15.15
N ALA A 139 9.26 -39.07 14.48
CA ALA A 139 8.12 -39.99 14.47
C ALA A 139 8.46 -41.29 13.73
N GLN A 140 9.17 -41.22 12.60
CA GLN A 140 9.65 -42.39 11.88
C GLN A 140 10.66 -43.19 12.70
N GLU A 141 11.61 -42.52 13.35
CA GLU A 141 12.60 -43.18 14.22
C GLU A 141 11.93 -43.85 15.42
N ASN A 142 11.00 -43.17 16.08
CA ASN A 142 10.22 -43.75 17.18
C ASN A 142 9.39 -44.96 16.74
N ALA A 143 8.80 -44.91 15.55
CA ALA A 143 8.08 -46.06 15.00
C ALA A 143 9.02 -47.26 14.78
N GLY A 144 10.19 -47.04 14.17
CA GLY A 144 11.19 -48.09 13.95
C GLY A 144 11.75 -48.67 15.26
N LEU A 145 11.98 -47.84 16.27
CA LEU A 145 12.41 -48.31 17.61
C LEU A 145 11.31 -49.12 18.31
N ARG A 146 10.04 -48.71 18.18
CA ARG A 146 8.90 -49.46 18.73
C ARG A 146 8.73 -50.81 18.05
N GLU A 147 8.90 -50.90 16.73
CA GLU A 147 8.86 -52.20 16.02
C GLU A 147 9.99 -53.13 16.46
N ARG A 148 11.19 -52.58 16.72
CA ARG A 148 12.33 -53.36 17.23
C ARG A 148 12.13 -53.85 18.66
N MET A 149 11.52 -53.05 19.54
CA MET A 149 11.15 -53.48 20.89
C MET A 149 9.92 -54.40 20.93
N GLY A 150 9.04 -54.32 19.92
CA GLY A 150 7.85 -55.15 19.79
C GLY A 150 8.09 -56.52 19.14
N ARG A 151 9.31 -56.81 18.68
CA ARG A 151 9.69 -58.13 18.17
C ARG A 151 9.99 -59.03 19.38
N PRO A 152 9.13 -59.99 19.74
CA PRO A 152 9.41 -60.86 20.87
C PRO A 152 10.70 -61.63 20.60
N GLU A 153 11.57 -61.71 21.60
CA GLU A 153 12.63 -62.71 21.66
C GLU A 153 11.96 -64.09 21.64
N GLY A 154 11.79 -64.63 20.44
CA GLY A 154 11.21 -65.93 20.18
C GLY A 154 12.24 -66.85 19.55
N GLU A 155 12.60 -67.87 20.34
CA GLU A 155 13.12 -69.18 19.94
C GLU A 155 14.60 -69.31 19.54
N GLY A 156 15.33 -70.12 20.32
CA GLY A 156 16.66 -70.58 19.93
C GLY A 156 17.45 -71.35 21.01
N THR A 157 16.95 -72.52 21.38
CA THR A 157 17.63 -73.70 22.01
C THR A 157 18.22 -73.60 23.41
#